data_AF-A0A1C6MNW1-F1
#
_entry.id   AF-A0A1C6MNW1-F1
#
_cell.length_a   1.000
_cell.length_b   1.000
_cell.length_c   1.000
_cell.angle_alpha   90.00
_cell.angle_beta   90.00
_cell.angle_gamma   90.00
#
_symmetry.space_group_name_H-M   'P 1'
#
loop_
_entity.id
_entity.type
_entity.pdbx_description
1 polymer ?
#
loop_
_entity_poly.entity_id
_entity_poly.type
_entity_poly.pdbx_seq_one_letter_code
_entity_poly.pdbx_strand_id
1 'polypeptide(L)'
;MLAQIIKNYLVETKGKDPALFDDPALQVSALGLDSLDMVEMLFEIEDRCGFQLPDPTRYPQMSFRDMLADIEAAIREHNNGEMPELSLEAGK
;
A
#
# COMPACT_ATOMS: atom_id res chain seq x y z
N MET A 1 10.38 4.82 -1.20
CA MET A 1 9.47 5.75 -1.89
C MET A 1 8.03 5.28 -1.77
N LEU A 2 7.70 4.04 -2.13
CA LEU A 2 6.35 3.45 -1.96
C LEU A 2 5.79 3.54 -0.52
N ALA A 3 6.62 3.20 0.48
CA ALA A 3 6.21 3.23 1.89
C ALA A 3 5.67 4.60 2.35
N GLN A 4 6.28 5.69 1.88
CA GLN A 4 5.84 7.05 2.23
C GLN A 4 4.55 7.42 1.51
N ILE A 5 4.39 7.01 0.25
CA ILE A 5 3.18 7.28 -0.54
C ILE A 5 1.97 6.59 0.11
N ILE A 6 2.09 5.29 0.43
CA ILE A 6 1.01 4.55 1.08
C ILE A 6 0.77 5.08 2.49
N LYS A 7 1.82 5.38 3.27
CA LYS A 7 1.65 5.99 4.60
C LYS A 7 0.89 7.32 4.51
N ASN A 8 1.28 8.22 3.61
CA ASN A 8 0.64 9.52 3.45
C ASN A 8 -0.81 9.35 3.02
N TYR A 9 -1.09 8.48 2.05
CA TYR A 9 -2.45 8.15 1.64
C TYR A 9 -3.31 7.66 2.83
N LEU A 10 -2.79 6.75 3.63
CA LEU A 10 -3.51 6.24 4.80
C LEU A 10 -3.75 7.31 5.88
N VAL A 11 -2.80 8.20 6.09
CA VAL A 11 -2.92 9.30 7.05
C VAL A 11 -3.88 10.38 6.54
N GLU A 12 -3.73 10.83 5.31
CA GLU A 12 -4.47 11.95 4.72
C GLU A 12 -5.87 11.55 4.26
N THR A 13 -6.02 10.40 3.59
CA THR A 13 -7.30 9.93 3.03
C THR A 13 -8.11 9.13 4.04
N LYS A 14 -7.44 8.25 4.81
CA LYS A 14 -8.10 7.32 5.74
C LYS A 14 -7.99 7.73 7.22
N GLY A 15 -7.36 8.88 7.51
CA GLY A 15 -7.27 9.43 8.87
C GLY A 15 -6.49 8.56 9.85
N LYS A 16 -5.57 7.72 9.36
CA LYS A 16 -4.78 6.83 10.23
C LYS A 16 -3.75 7.62 11.02
N ASP A 17 -3.48 7.18 12.25
CA ASP A 17 -2.50 7.84 13.11
C ASP A 17 -1.08 7.58 12.57
N PRO A 18 -0.28 8.62 12.28
CA PRO A 18 1.07 8.47 11.75
C PRO A 18 2.03 7.73 12.70
N ALA A 19 1.74 7.71 14.01
CA ALA A 19 2.53 7.02 15.02
C ALA A 19 2.40 5.49 14.95
N LEU A 20 1.32 4.97 14.35
CA LEU A 20 1.18 3.51 14.14
C LEU A 20 2.31 2.97 13.26
N PHE A 21 2.77 3.78 12.30
CA PHE A 21 3.80 3.41 11.34
C PHE A 21 5.23 3.47 11.89
N ASP A 22 5.43 3.94 13.13
CA ASP A 22 6.70 3.84 13.84
C ASP A 22 6.94 2.42 14.39
N ASP A 23 5.88 1.61 14.52
CA ASP A 23 6.01 0.22 14.94
C ASP A 23 6.45 -0.69 13.78
N PRO A 24 7.65 -1.32 13.86
CA PRO A 24 8.13 -2.19 12.79
C PRO A 24 7.36 -3.51 12.69
N ALA A 25 6.57 -3.86 13.72
CA ALA A 25 5.73 -5.05 13.76
C ALA A 25 4.27 -4.77 13.38
N LEU A 26 3.95 -3.54 12.93
CA LEU A 26 2.61 -3.10 12.62
C LEU A 26 1.96 -4.07 11.63
N GLN A 27 0.83 -4.62 12.02
CA GLN A 27 0.02 -5.48 11.15
C GLN A 27 -0.91 -4.62 10.30
N VAL A 28 -1.15 -5.02 9.04
CA VAL A 28 -2.11 -4.31 8.18
C VAL A 28 -3.51 -4.33 8.80
N SER A 29 -3.90 -5.45 9.41
CA SER A 29 -5.16 -5.55 10.17
C SER A 29 -5.25 -4.58 11.36
N ALA A 30 -4.12 -4.20 11.97
CA ALA A 30 -4.09 -3.23 13.08
C ALA A 30 -4.33 -1.78 12.63
N LEU A 31 -4.21 -1.50 11.32
CA LEU A 31 -4.60 -0.21 10.76
C LEU A 31 -6.13 -0.01 10.80
N GLY A 32 -6.91 -1.08 10.99
CA GLY A 32 -8.37 -1.02 10.94
C GLY A 32 -8.86 -0.50 9.58
N LEU A 33 -8.25 -0.97 8.49
CA LEU A 33 -8.73 -0.71 7.14
C LEU A 33 -9.97 -1.58 6.90
N ASP A 34 -11.05 -0.98 6.44
CA ASP A 34 -12.19 -1.74 5.97
C ASP A 34 -11.81 -2.51 4.69
N SER A 35 -12.56 -3.58 4.40
CA SER A 35 -12.35 -4.35 3.16
C SER A 35 -12.45 -3.49 1.90
N LEU A 36 -13.30 -2.44 1.94
CA LEU A 36 -13.38 -1.44 0.88
C LEU A 36 -12.13 -0.56 0.81
N ASP A 37 -11.68 0.00 1.94
CA ASP A 37 -10.48 0.86 1.98
C ASP A 37 -9.25 0.15 1.42
N MET A 38 -9.11 -1.13 1.78
CA MET A 38 -8.01 -1.96 1.31
C MET A 38 -8.08 -2.15 -0.21
N VAL A 39 -9.27 -2.47 -0.73
CA VAL A 39 -9.48 -2.67 -2.16
C VAL A 39 -9.23 -1.36 -2.92
N GLU A 40 -9.76 -0.22 -2.45
CA GLU A 40 -9.53 1.09 -3.08
C GLU A 40 -8.03 1.43 -3.18
N MET A 41 -7.29 1.28 -2.08
CA MET A 41 -5.86 1.53 -2.06
C MET A 41 -5.12 0.63 -3.06
N LEU A 42 -5.46 -0.67 -3.10
CA LEU A 42 -4.84 -1.61 -4.02
C LEU A 42 -5.17 -1.28 -5.47
N PHE A 43 -6.43 -0.97 -5.78
CA PHE A 43 -6.85 -0.56 -7.11
C PHE A 43 -6.13 0.70 -7.59
N GLU A 44 -5.93 1.70 -6.73
CA GLU A 44 -5.16 2.89 -7.09
C GLU A 44 -3.69 2.55 -7.39
N ILE A 45 -3.08 1.66 -6.60
CA ILE A 45 -1.72 1.19 -6.88
C ILE A 45 -1.67 0.46 -8.23
N GLU A 46 -2.61 -0.46 -8.46
CA GLU A 46 -2.69 -1.25 -9.69
C GLU A 46 -2.91 -0.38 -10.94
N ASP A 47 -3.83 0.59 -10.87
CA ASP A 47 -4.12 1.53 -11.95
C ASP A 47 -2.89 2.38 -12.29
N ARG A 48 -2.19 2.89 -11.26
CA ARG A 48 -0.97 3.70 -11.44
C ARG A 48 0.19 2.90 -11.99
N CYS A 49 0.33 1.65 -11.55
CA CYS A 49 1.41 0.79 -12.01
C CYS A 49 1.10 0.11 -13.36
N GLY A 50 -0.16 0.11 -13.79
CA GLY A 50 -0.61 -0.55 -15.00
C GLY A 50 -0.62 -2.09 -14.91
N PHE A 51 -0.65 -2.66 -13.71
CA PHE A 51 -0.70 -4.12 -13.50
C PHE A 51 -1.48 -4.50 -12.25
N GLN A 52 -1.92 -5.76 -12.18
CA GLN A 52 -2.67 -6.28 -11.05
C GLN A 52 -1.75 -7.00 -10.06
N LEU A 53 -1.94 -6.73 -8.76
CA LEU A 53 -1.22 -7.42 -7.70
C LEU A 53 -1.73 -8.87 -7.60
N PRO A 54 -0.82 -9.86 -7.43
CA PRO A 54 -1.16 -11.26 -7.61
C PRO A 54 -2.07 -11.82 -6.50
N ASP A 55 -1.95 -11.31 -5.27
CA ASP A 55 -2.80 -11.76 -4.15
C ASP A 55 -3.11 -10.58 -3.21
N PRO A 56 -4.21 -9.86 -3.43
CA PRO A 56 -4.63 -8.77 -2.55
C PRO A 56 -5.18 -9.28 -1.20
N THR A 57 -5.61 -10.53 -1.14
CA THR A 57 -6.30 -11.10 0.03
C THR A 57 -5.37 -11.46 1.17
N ARG A 58 -4.08 -11.70 0.89
CA ARG A 58 -3.07 -12.00 1.93
C ARG A 58 -2.62 -10.75 2.69
N TYR A 59 -2.69 -9.56 2.10
CA TYR A 59 -2.11 -8.35 2.70
C TYR A 59 -2.63 -8.01 4.11
N PRO A 60 -3.94 -8.15 4.43
CA PRO A 60 -4.43 -7.92 5.79
C PRO A 60 -3.82 -8.85 6.86
N GLN A 61 -3.32 -10.01 6.45
CA GLN A 61 -2.71 -11.01 7.33
C GLN A 61 -1.19 -10.83 7.49
N MET A 62 -0.59 -9.90 6.75
CA MET A 62 0.84 -9.62 6.78
C MET A 62 1.15 -8.35 7.57
N SER A 63 2.42 -8.20 7.94
CA SER A 63 2.91 -6.93 8.48
C SER A 63 2.84 -5.86 7.40
N PHE A 64 2.58 -4.62 7.79
CA PHE A 64 2.56 -3.48 6.87
C PHE A 64 3.87 -3.37 6.09
N ARG A 65 5.00 -3.64 6.74
CA ARG A 65 6.31 -3.70 6.09
C ARG A 65 6.40 -4.79 5.01
N ASP A 66 5.86 -5.98 5.28
CA ASP A 66 5.92 -7.10 4.34
C ASP A 66 5.01 -6.84 3.14
N MET A 67 3.81 -6.28 3.37
CA MET A 67 2.92 -5.81 2.30
C MET A 67 3.63 -4.80 1.40
N LEU A 68 4.30 -3.80 1.98
CA LEU A 68 5.05 -2.81 1.20
C LEU A 68 6.17 -3.44 0.38
N ALA A 69 6.93 -4.37 0.97
CA ALA A 69 8.02 -5.05 0.28
C ALA A 69 7.51 -5.92 -0.88
N ASP A 70 6.36 -6.58 -0.68
CA ASP A 70 5.74 -7.42 -1.70
C ASP A 70 5.20 -6.60 -2.88
N ILE A 71 4.48 -5.51 -2.61
CA ILE A 71 3.99 -4.59 -3.64
C ILE A 71 5.19 -3.98 -4.38
N GLU A 72 6.23 -3.55 -3.65
CA GLU A 72 7.44 -2.99 -4.24
C GLU A 72 8.15 -4.00 -5.16
N ALA A 73 8.25 -5.26 -4.74
CA ALA A 73 8.82 -6.33 -5.55
C ALA A 73 8.01 -6.53 -6.84
N ALA A 74 6.68 -6.65 -6.73
CA ALA A 74 5.81 -6.84 -7.88
C ALA A 74 5.91 -5.69 -8.90
N ILE A 75 5.96 -4.44 -8.41
CA ILE A 75 6.14 -3.25 -9.25
C ILE A 75 7.47 -3.32 -10.01
N ARG A 76 8.57 -3.61 -9.31
CA ARG A 76 9.90 -3.70 -9.92
C ARG A 76 9.96 -4.85 -10.92
N GLU A 77 9.42 -6.02 -10.59
CA GLU A 77 9.37 -7.15 -11.51
C GLU A 77 8.64 -6.80 -12.81
N HIS A 78 7.57 -6.03 -12.71
CA HIS A 78 6.84 -5.58 -13.89
C HIS A 78 7.55 -4.47 -14.69
N ASN A 79 8.26 -3.57 -14.00
CA ASN A 79 8.93 -2.40 -14.58
C ASN A 79 10.43 -2.66 -14.89
N ASN A 80 10.82 -3.91 -15.23
CA ASN A 80 12.21 -4.27 -15.55
C ASN A 80 13.25 -3.94 -14.45
N GLY A 81 12.82 -3.92 -13.19
CA GLY A 81 13.62 -3.58 -12.02
C GLY A 81 13.54 -2.11 -11.59
N GLU A 82 12.85 -1.26 -12.36
CA GLU A 82 12.69 0.16 -12.06
C GLU A 82 11.44 0.41 -11.19
N MET A 83 11.47 1.47 -10.40
CA MET A 83 10.31 1.93 -9.65
C MET A 83 9.72 3.15 -10.36
N PRO A 84 8.50 3.06 -10.90
CA PRO A 84 7.84 4.21 -11.48
C PRO A 84 7.53 5.28 -10.42
N GLU A 85 7.38 6.53 -10.86
CA GLU A 85 6.89 7.59 -9.98
C GLU A 85 5.43 7.33 -9.63
N LEU A 86 5.21 6.84 -8.41
CA LEU A 86 3.89 6.58 -7.86
C LEU A 86 3.41 7.78 -7.06
N SER A 87 2.18 8.22 -7.36
CA SER A 87 1.47 9.21 -6.55
C SER A 87 0.05 8.71 -6.38
N LEU A 88 -0.30 8.31 -5.16
CA LEU A 88 -1.69 8.06 -4.80
C LEU A 88 -2.36 9.42 -4.62
N GLU A 89 -3.49 9.64 -5.29
CA GLU A 89 -4.23 10.88 -5.13
C GLU A 89 -5.29 10.63 -4.05
N ALA A 90 -5.32 11.45 -3.01
CA ALA A 90 -6.48 11.47 -2.13
C ALA A 90 -7.68 11.87 -2.99
N GLY A 91 -8.55 10.92 -3.29
CA GLY A 91 -9.73 11.12 -4.14
C GLY A 91 -10.49 12.38 -3.72
N LYS A 92 -10.71 13.28 -4.69
CA LYS A 92 -11.41 14.55 -4.49
C LYS A 92 -12.87 14.37 -4.12
#